data_AF-A0A7L4RAV8-F1
#
_entry.id   AF-A0A7L4RAV8-F1
#
_cell.length_a   1.000
_cell.length_b   1.000
_cell.length_c   1.000
_cell.angle_alpha   90.00
_cell.angle_beta   90.00
_cell.angle_gamma   90.00
#
_symmetry.space_group_name_H-M   'P 1'
#
loop_
_entity.id
_entity.type
_entity.pdbx_description
1 polymer ?
#
loop_
_entity_poly.entity_id
_entity_poly.type
_entity_poly.pdbx_seq_one_letter_code
_entity_poly.pdbx_strand_id
1 'polypeptide(L)'
;MSEIVNPRPSYGKKMCVSCQADVEDKTAFPIKEDRIIRGLRAIKMRLGIAQMNKLFVCESCVPKHAERRRSFERTMLFASVFAGFVVLLLLYSTISSGRFDAWVVISAFVVALFALLLSLFRYAPAIESGSFQPSKPPPPAPVPEPEEPEERPETAAKKKPAYKPKKKR
;
A
#
# COMPACT_ATOMS: atom_id res chain seq x y z
N MET A 1 -27.04 0.59 -41.91
CA MET A 1 -27.13 1.00 -40.49
C MET A 1 -26.67 -0.18 -39.66
N SER A 2 -25.41 -0.15 -39.22
CA SER A 2 -24.84 -1.19 -38.36
C SER A 2 -25.37 -1.00 -36.94
N GLU A 3 -26.12 -1.99 -36.43
CA GLU A 3 -26.51 -2.04 -35.02
C GLU A 3 -25.26 -2.03 -34.14
N ILE A 4 -25.10 -0.96 -33.37
CA ILE A 4 -24.15 -0.92 -32.27
C ILE A 4 -24.75 -1.80 -31.17
N VAL A 5 -24.43 -3.10 -31.22
CA VAL A 5 -24.73 -4.03 -30.14
C VAL A 5 -23.90 -3.59 -28.94
N ASN A 6 -24.52 -2.82 -28.04
CA ASN A 6 -23.94 -2.51 -26.74
C ASN A 6 -23.89 -3.81 -25.93
N PRO A 7 -22.70 -4.39 -25.64
CA PRO A 7 -22.63 -5.60 -24.86
C PRO A 7 -23.23 -5.33 -23.48
N ARG A 8 -24.24 -6.13 -23.08
CA ARG A 8 -24.75 -6.08 -21.71
C ARG A 8 -23.57 -6.31 -20.77
N PRO A 9 -23.42 -5.54 -19.68
CA PRO A 9 -22.32 -5.71 -18.75
C PRO A 9 -22.38 -7.12 -18.17
N SER A 10 -21.50 -8.00 -18.66
CA SER A 10 -21.28 -9.33 -18.11
C SER A 10 -21.03 -9.16 -16.62
N TYR A 11 -21.81 -9.87 -15.79
CA TYR A 11 -21.72 -9.84 -14.34
C TYR A 11 -20.24 -10.04 -13.96
N GLY A 12 -19.58 -8.96 -13.53
CA GLY A 12 -18.12 -8.88 -13.51
C GLY A 12 -17.52 -9.98 -12.64
N LYS A 13 -16.51 -10.67 -13.18
CA LYS A 13 -15.75 -11.68 -12.44
C LYS A 13 -15.31 -11.12 -11.09
N LYS A 14 -15.39 -11.95 -10.05
CA LYS A 14 -14.87 -11.61 -8.72
C LYS A 14 -13.36 -11.85 -8.75
N MET A 15 -12.58 -10.80 -8.58
CA MET A 15 -11.11 -10.93 -8.54
C MET A 15 -10.57 -10.46 -7.20
N CYS A 16 -9.59 -11.19 -6.69
CA CYS A 16 -8.87 -10.80 -5.49
C CYS A 16 -7.88 -9.69 -5.80
N VAL A 17 -7.92 -8.57 -5.07
CA VAL A 17 -6.99 -7.45 -5.30
C VAL A 17 -5.54 -7.79 -4.92
N SER A 18 -5.33 -8.73 -4.01
CA SER A 18 -4.00 -9.08 -3.53
C SER A 18 -3.28 -10.09 -4.43
N CYS A 19 -3.98 -11.15 -4.85
CA CYS A 19 -3.40 -12.22 -5.67
C CYS A 19 -3.82 -12.19 -7.14
N GLN A 20 -4.76 -11.33 -7.54
CA GLN A 20 -5.30 -11.22 -8.91
C GLN A 20 -5.94 -12.50 -9.45
N ALA A 21 -6.20 -13.49 -8.60
CA ALA A 21 -6.91 -14.70 -8.95
C ALA A 21 -8.44 -14.47 -8.94
N ASP A 22 -9.14 -15.21 -9.80
CA ASP A 22 -10.59 -15.31 -9.77
C ASP A 22 -11.02 -15.98 -8.45
N VAL A 23 -12.03 -15.42 -7.77
CA VAL A 23 -12.52 -15.89 -6.47
C VAL A 23 -13.86 -16.58 -6.66
N GLU A 24 -13.85 -17.91 -6.64
CA GLU A 24 -15.06 -18.73 -6.77
C GLU A 24 -15.78 -18.93 -5.42
N ASP A 25 -15.04 -18.78 -4.32
CA ASP A 25 -15.49 -19.21 -2.99
C ASP A 25 -16.35 -18.20 -2.20
N LYS A 26 -17.08 -18.77 -1.23
CA LYS A 26 -17.99 -18.08 -0.30
C LYS A 26 -17.27 -17.23 0.76
N THR A 27 -15.98 -17.40 0.97
CA THR A 27 -15.17 -16.68 1.99
C THR A 27 -14.35 -15.53 1.36
N ALA A 28 -15.04 -14.64 0.66
CA ALA A 28 -14.45 -13.46 0.03
C ALA A 28 -14.98 -12.19 0.69
N PHE A 29 -14.08 -11.32 1.15
CA PHE A 29 -14.47 -10.07 1.78
C PHE A 29 -14.60 -8.97 0.72
N PRO A 30 -15.76 -8.28 0.63
CA PRO A 30 -15.95 -7.20 -0.32
C PRO A 30 -15.11 -5.98 0.07
N ILE A 31 -14.53 -5.34 -0.95
CA ILE A 31 -13.82 -4.07 -0.78
C ILE A 31 -14.83 -2.94 -0.82
N LYS A 32 -14.74 -2.03 0.15
CA LYS A 32 -15.56 -0.83 0.22
C LYS A 32 -15.28 0.06 -0.99
N GLU A 33 -16.32 0.43 -1.73
CA GLU A 33 -16.19 1.35 -2.85
C GLU A 33 -15.98 2.79 -2.36
N ASP A 34 -14.71 3.19 -2.22
CA ASP A 34 -14.35 4.56 -1.88
C ASP A 34 -14.41 5.49 -3.11
N ARG A 35 -14.50 6.81 -2.85
CA ARG A 35 -14.50 7.86 -3.89
C ARG A 35 -13.28 7.76 -4.82
N ILE A 36 -12.13 7.36 -4.27
CA ILE A 36 -10.88 7.16 -5.03
C ILE A 36 -11.06 6.04 -6.06
N ILE A 37 -11.60 4.89 -5.64
CA ILE A 37 -11.85 3.74 -6.53
C ILE A 37 -12.85 4.14 -7.61
N ARG A 38 -13.93 4.86 -7.24
CA ARG A 38 -14.91 5.37 -8.21
C ARG A 38 -14.29 6.30 -9.24
N GLY A 39 -13.43 7.24 -8.79
CA GLY A 39 -12.70 8.14 -9.68
C GLY A 39 -11.77 7.40 -10.63
N LEU A 40 -10.97 6.46 -10.11
CA LEU A 40 -10.08 5.62 -10.92
C LEU A 40 -10.87 4.79 -11.94
N ARG A 41 -12.03 4.24 -11.55
CA ARG A 41 -12.88 3.47 -12.47
C ARG A 41 -13.47 4.37 -13.55
N ALA A 42 -13.92 5.59 -13.22
CA ALA A 42 -14.41 6.56 -14.20
C ALA A 42 -13.32 6.97 -15.21
N ILE A 43 -12.08 7.19 -14.76
CA ILE A 43 -10.94 7.46 -15.64
C ILE A 43 -10.67 6.26 -16.54
N LYS A 44 -10.62 5.04 -15.99
CA LYS A 44 -10.41 3.81 -16.77
C LYS A 44 -11.52 3.56 -17.79
N MET A 45 -12.77 3.90 -17.46
CA MET A 45 -13.90 3.80 -18.39
C MET A 45 -13.75 4.77 -19.56
N ARG A 46 -13.35 6.02 -19.29
CA ARG A 46 -13.08 7.00 -20.35
C ARG A 46 -11.95 6.57 -21.28
N LEU A 47 -10.95 5.85 -20.74
CA LEU A 47 -9.85 5.28 -21.52
C LEU A 47 -10.24 3.99 -22.26
N GLY A 48 -11.43 3.41 -22.03
CA GLY A 48 -11.86 2.15 -22.65
C GLY A 48 -11.18 0.89 -22.11
N ILE A 49 -10.44 0.99 -20.99
CA ILE A 49 -9.65 -0.12 -20.41
C ILE A 49 -10.41 -0.82 -19.27
N ALA A 50 -11.51 -0.23 -18.78
CA ALA A 50 -12.19 -0.72 -17.58
C ALA A 50 -12.96 -2.03 -17.81
N GLN A 51 -12.57 -3.07 -17.07
CA GLN A 51 -13.45 -4.20 -16.78
C GLN A 51 -14.19 -3.90 -15.46
N MET A 52 -15.52 -3.96 -15.48
CA MET A 52 -16.42 -3.68 -14.35
C MET A 52 -16.39 -4.80 -13.30
N ASN A 53 -15.20 -5.23 -12.91
CA ASN A 53 -15.01 -6.36 -12.00
C ASN A 53 -15.31 -5.93 -10.57
N LYS A 54 -15.96 -6.82 -9.81
CA LYS A 54 -16.17 -6.64 -8.38
C LYS A 54 -14.87 -7.06 -7.66
N LEU A 55 -14.35 -6.16 -6.83
CA LEU A 55 -13.06 -6.34 -6.16
C LEU A 55 -13.30 -6.98 -4.80
N PHE A 56 -12.63 -8.11 -4.55
CA PHE A 56 -12.71 -8.85 -3.29
C PHE A 56 -11.30 -9.07 -2.70
N VAL A 57 -11.25 -9.55 -1.47
CA VAL A 57 -10.04 -10.07 -0.83
C VAL A 57 -10.33 -11.48 -0.33
N CYS A 58 -9.53 -12.46 -0.77
CA CYS A 58 -9.59 -13.82 -0.24
C CYS A 58 -9.20 -13.83 1.24
N GLU A 59 -9.80 -14.72 2.03
CA GLU A 59 -9.49 -14.91 3.46
C GLU A 59 -7.98 -15.05 3.74
N SER A 60 -7.27 -15.85 2.93
CA SER A 60 -5.81 -16.03 3.04
C SER A 60 -4.99 -14.76 2.81
N CYS A 61 -5.55 -13.79 2.06
CA CYS A 61 -4.88 -12.54 1.72
C CYS A 61 -5.21 -11.38 2.67
N VAL A 62 -6.19 -11.55 3.56
CA VAL A 62 -6.60 -10.54 4.54
C VAL A 62 -5.44 -10.04 5.41
N PRO A 63 -4.57 -10.88 6.03
CA PRO A 63 -3.51 -10.38 6.89
C PRO A 63 -2.52 -9.48 6.13
N LYS A 64 -2.13 -9.89 4.92
CA LYS A 64 -1.25 -9.10 4.04
C LYS A 64 -1.89 -7.80 3.59
N HIS A 65 -3.20 -7.81 3.33
CA HIS A 65 -3.94 -6.61 2.97
C HIS A 65 -4.06 -5.63 4.13
N ALA A 66 -4.32 -6.14 5.34
CA ALA A 66 -4.36 -5.33 6.56
C ALA A 66 -3.02 -4.67 6.86
N GLU A 67 -1.90 -5.38 6.66
CA GLU A 67 -0.56 -4.82 6.80
C GLU A 67 -0.29 -3.70 5.78
N ARG A 68 -0.62 -3.92 4.50
CA ARG A 68 -0.51 -2.88 3.45
C ARG A 68 -1.35 -1.65 3.76
N ARG A 69 -2.54 -1.84 4.34
CA ARG A 69 -3.39 -0.73 4.74
C ARG A 69 -2.78 0.07 5.88
N ARG A 70 -2.24 -0.59 6.91
CA ARG A 70 -1.55 0.08 8.01
C ARG A 70 -0.32 0.85 7.53
N SER A 71 0.46 0.29 6.61
CA SER A 71 1.61 1.00 6.05
C SER A 71 1.20 2.18 5.18
N PHE A 72 0.11 2.05 4.42
CA PHE A 72 -0.49 3.17 3.68
C PHE A 72 -0.96 4.28 4.64
N GLU A 73 -1.70 3.97 5.69
CA GLU A 73 -2.19 4.96 6.66
C GLU A 73 -1.04 5.73 7.33
N ARG A 74 0.03 5.03 7.72
CA ARG A 74 1.26 5.65 8.24
C ARG A 74 1.94 6.54 7.21
N THR A 75 2.06 6.06 5.97
CA THR A 75 2.68 6.82 4.87
C THR A 75 1.87 8.06 4.51
N MET A 76 0.54 7.95 4.51
CA MET A 76 -0.37 9.05 4.22
C MET A 76 -0.32 10.12 5.32
N LEU A 77 -0.28 9.71 6.59
CA LEU A 77 -0.09 10.62 7.72
C LEU A 77 1.28 11.31 7.65
N PHE A 78 2.35 10.55 7.40
CA PHE A 78 3.67 11.14 7.25
C PHE A 78 3.74 12.12 6.07
N ALA A 79 3.16 11.74 4.92
CA ALA A 79 3.12 12.59 3.74
C ALA A 79 2.29 13.87 3.97
N SER A 80 1.18 13.81 4.73
CA SER A 80 0.39 15.00 5.04
C SER A 80 1.11 15.96 5.98
N VAL A 81 1.76 15.43 7.03
CA VAL A 81 2.59 16.23 7.94
C VAL A 81 3.77 16.84 7.19
N PHE A 82 4.47 16.05 6.38
CA PHE A 82 5.59 16.51 5.57
C PHE A 82 5.17 17.60 4.57
N ALA A 83 4.06 17.40 3.85
CA ALA A 83 3.54 18.39 2.91
C ALA A 83 3.17 19.70 3.62
N GLY A 84 2.50 19.63 4.77
CA GLY A 84 2.19 20.80 5.59
C GLY A 84 3.44 21.53 6.07
N PHE A 85 4.45 20.79 6.51
CA PHE A 85 5.74 21.35 6.93
C PHE A 85 6.47 22.07 5.78
N VAL A 86 6.49 21.48 4.58
CA VAL A 86 7.10 22.10 3.39
C VAL A 86 6.40 23.42 3.02
N VAL A 87 5.06 23.45 3.04
CA VAL A 87 4.30 24.69 2.77
C VAL A 87 4.63 25.74 3.82
N LEU A 88 4.66 25.37 5.10
CA LEU A 88 4.96 26.30 6.20
C LEU A 88 6.36 26.89 6.07
N LEU A 89 7.37 26.08 5.73
CA LEU A 89 8.73 26.56 5.49
C LEU A 89 8.82 27.54 4.32
N LEU A 90 8.15 27.26 3.22
CA LEU A 90 8.16 28.13 2.04
C LEU A 90 7.43 29.45 2.30
N LEU A 91 6.31 29.42 3.02
CA LEU A 91 5.60 30.62 3.46
C LEU A 91 6.46 31.44 4.43
N TYR A 92 7.10 30.79 5.40
CA TYR A 92 8.00 31.45 6.35
C TYR A 92 9.18 32.13 5.63
N SER A 93 9.81 31.45 4.67
CA SER A 93 10.89 32.02 3.84
C SER A 93 10.44 33.26 3.06
N THR A 94 9.23 33.22 2.51
CA THR A 94 8.65 34.36 1.76
C THR A 94 8.41 35.55 2.68
N ILE A 95 7.83 35.32 3.87
CA ILE A 95 7.56 36.38 4.86
C ILE A 95 8.86 36.97 5.40
N SER A 96 9.84 36.11 5.75
CA SER A 96 11.13 36.56 6.31
C SER A 96 11.97 37.37 5.31
N SER A 97 11.77 37.15 4.02
CA SER A 97 12.49 37.90 2.97
C SER A 97 11.87 39.28 2.71
N GLY A 98 10.69 39.58 3.27
CA GLY A 98 9.95 40.82 3.02
C GLY A 98 9.45 40.98 1.58
N ARG A 99 9.55 39.93 0.75
CA ARG A 99 9.13 39.91 -0.65
C ARG A 99 8.07 38.85 -0.84
N PHE A 100 6.83 39.30 -1.00
CA PHE A 100 5.70 38.40 -1.26
C PHE A 100 5.62 38.09 -2.75
N ASP A 101 6.16 36.93 -3.15
CA ASP A 101 6.06 36.42 -4.51
C ASP A 101 4.96 35.35 -4.59
N ALA A 102 3.90 35.64 -5.33
CA ALA A 102 2.78 34.71 -5.53
C ALA A 102 3.22 33.40 -6.21
N TRP A 103 4.26 33.43 -7.05
CA TRP A 103 4.77 32.21 -7.71
C TRP A 103 5.42 31.25 -6.72
N VAL A 104 6.10 31.77 -5.70
CA VAL A 104 6.67 30.94 -4.62
C VAL A 104 5.55 30.25 -3.84
N VAL A 105 4.46 30.97 -3.54
CA VAL A 105 3.30 30.39 -2.87
C VAL A 105 2.64 29.30 -3.73
N ILE A 106 2.38 29.57 -5.01
CA ILE A 106 1.76 28.60 -5.92
C ILE A 106 2.64 27.34 -6.05
N SER A 107 3.95 27.51 -6.25
CA SER A 107 4.88 26.39 -6.36
C SER A 107 4.95 25.57 -5.07
N ALA A 108 4.87 26.18 -3.89
CA ALA A 108 4.78 25.47 -2.61
C ALA A 108 3.57 24.54 -2.56
N PHE A 109 2.40 25.02 -2.98
CA PHE A 109 1.18 24.21 -3.05
C PHE A 109 1.28 23.10 -4.10
N VAL A 110 1.89 23.36 -5.26
CA VAL A 110 2.11 22.33 -6.29
C VAL A 110 3.02 21.21 -5.77
N VAL A 111 4.11 21.55 -5.09
CA VAL A 111 5.03 20.56 -4.49
C VAL A 111 4.33 19.75 -3.40
N ALA A 112 3.57 20.41 -2.53
CA ALA A 112 2.79 19.74 -1.48
C ALA A 112 1.73 18.78 -2.05
N LEU A 113 1.00 19.23 -3.08
CA LEU A 113 0.03 18.41 -3.78
C LEU A 113 0.70 17.21 -4.46
N PHE A 114 1.85 17.41 -5.09
CA PHE A 114 2.62 16.34 -5.72
C PHE A 114 3.09 15.30 -4.70
N ALA A 115 3.57 15.72 -3.53
CA ALA A 115 3.95 14.81 -2.44
C ALA A 115 2.76 13.97 -1.95
N LEU A 116 1.57 14.57 -1.85
CA LEU A 116 0.34 13.85 -1.50
C LEU A 116 -0.10 12.88 -2.61
N LEU A 117 0.00 13.28 -3.88
CA LEU A 117 -0.29 12.42 -5.03
C LEU A 117 0.63 11.20 -5.07
N LEU A 118 1.92 11.35 -4.73
CA LEU A 118 2.84 10.22 -4.63
C LEU A 118 2.40 9.17 -3.62
N SER A 119 1.81 9.60 -2.49
CA SER A 119 1.26 8.71 -1.48
C SER A 119 0.04 7.91 -1.98
N LEU A 120 -0.79 8.50 -2.86
CA LEU A 120 -1.96 7.84 -3.46
C LEU A 120 -1.58 6.62 -4.32
N PHE A 121 -0.38 6.54 -4.89
CA PHE A 121 0.05 5.35 -5.63
C PHE A 121 0.18 4.11 -4.73
N ARG A 122 0.33 4.30 -3.41
CA ARG A 122 0.32 3.21 -2.42
C ARG A 122 -1.03 2.99 -1.75
N TYR A 123 -2.09 3.55 -2.32
CA TYR A 123 -3.43 3.41 -1.78
C TYR A 123 -3.86 1.94 -1.67
N ALA A 124 -4.24 1.54 -0.47
CA ALA A 124 -4.80 0.22 -0.17
C ALA A 124 -6.27 0.40 0.27
N PRO A 125 -7.24 -0.13 -0.48
CA PRO A 125 -8.65 0.13 -0.20
C PRO A 125 -9.14 -0.59 1.06
N ALA A 126 -10.18 -0.03 1.66
CA ALA A 126 -10.78 -0.58 2.87
C ALA A 126 -11.62 -1.84 2.60
N ILE A 127 -11.59 -2.82 3.50
CA ILE A 127 -12.54 -3.94 3.52
C ILE A 127 -13.82 -3.47 4.21
N GLU A 128 -15.00 -3.89 3.76
CA GLU A 128 -16.27 -3.55 4.42
C GLU A 128 -16.32 -4.11 5.84
N SER A 129 -16.38 -3.20 6.82
CA SER A 129 -16.23 -3.45 8.26
C SER A 129 -17.32 -4.30 8.91
N GLY A 130 -18.33 -4.72 8.16
CA GLY A 130 -19.38 -5.63 8.64
C GLY A 130 -18.98 -7.11 8.65
N SER A 131 -17.82 -7.48 8.08
CA SER A 131 -17.49 -8.88 7.81
C SER A 131 -16.19 -9.39 8.46
N PHE A 132 -15.30 -8.50 8.93
CA PHE A 132 -14.05 -8.91 9.55
C PHE A 132 -13.67 -7.96 10.70
N GLN A 133 -13.96 -8.38 11.93
CA GLN A 133 -13.24 -7.87 13.09
C GLN A 133 -11.88 -8.57 13.06
N PRO A 134 -10.75 -7.86 12.89
CA PRO A 134 -9.46 -8.48 13.14
C PRO A 134 -9.50 -8.94 14.59
N SER A 135 -9.61 -10.25 14.80
CA SER A 135 -9.37 -10.85 16.10
C SER A 135 -8.08 -10.19 16.60
N LYS A 136 -8.13 -9.56 17.78
CA LYS A 136 -6.98 -8.90 18.40
C LYS A 136 -5.72 -9.69 18.03
N PRO A 137 -4.65 -9.03 17.55
CA PRO A 137 -3.42 -9.74 17.19
C PRO A 137 -3.15 -10.75 18.30
N PRO A 138 -2.97 -12.05 17.96
CA PRO A 138 -2.79 -13.07 18.99
C PRO A 138 -1.76 -12.52 19.97
N PRO A 139 -2.04 -12.54 21.28
CA PRO A 139 -1.13 -12.00 22.28
C PRO A 139 0.25 -12.50 21.90
N PRO A 140 1.26 -11.59 21.81
CA PRO A 140 2.59 -11.94 21.33
C PRO A 140 2.95 -13.26 21.98
N ALA A 141 3.20 -14.29 21.16
CA ALA A 141 3.48 -15.63 21.65
C ALA A 141 4.43 -15.46 22.83
N PRO A 142 4.10 -16.00 24.02
CA PRO A 142 4.86 -15.76 25.23
C PRO A 142 6.32 -15.91 24.83
N VAL A 143 7.04 -14.78 24.88
CA VAL A 143 8.44 -14.74 24.50
C VAL A 143 9.04 -15.85 25.34
N PRO A 144 9.57 -16.93 24.72
CA PRO A 144 10.14 -18.02 25.50
C PRO A 144 11.09 -17.34 26.48
N GLU A 145 10.74 -17.49 27.76
CA GLU A 145 11.45 -16.90 28.87
C GLU A 145 12.93 -17.14 28.56
N PRO A 146 13.77 -16.08 28.45
CA PRO A 146 15.13 -16.23 27.97
C PRO A 146 15.74 -17.39 28.72
N GLU A 147 15.95 -18.52 28.03
CA GLU A 147 16.63 -19.66 28.62
C GLU A 147 17.93 -19.09 29.15
N GLU A 148 18.03 -19.07 30.48
CA GLU A 148 19.19 -18.59 31.22
C GLU A 148 20.40 -19.20 30.52
N PRO A 149 21.35 -18.38 30.02
CA PRO A 149 22.35 -18.84 29.08
C PRO A 149 23.12 -20.00 29.70
N GLU A 150 22.76 -21.21 29.30
CA GLU A 150 23.45 -22.43 29.68
C GLU A 150 24.89 -22.25 29.20
N GLU A 151 25.78 -22.16 30.17
CA GLU A 151 27.20 -21.86 30.05
C GLU A 151 27.82 -22.83 29.04
N ARG A 152 27.84 -22.44 27.76
CA ARG A 152 28.38 -23.28 26.69
C ARG A 152 29.86 -23.48 26.95
N PRO A 153 30.33 -24.72 27.16
CA PRO A 153 31.75 -24.98 27.22
C PRO A 153 32.38 -24.63 25.86
N GLU A 154 33.44 -23.83 25.92
CA GLU A 154 34.36 -23.52 24.83
C GLU A 154 34.72 -24.78 24.04
N THR A 155 34.02 -25.01 22.93
CA THR A 155 34.39 -26.06 21.98
C THR A 155 35.27 -25.46 20.89
N ALA A 156 36.56 -25.57 21.14
CA ALA A 156 37.68 -25.73 20.21
C ALA A 156 37.42 -25.35 18.74
N ALA A 157 38.07 -24.27 18.34
CA ALA A 157 38.20 -23.77 16.98
C ALA A 157 38.63 -24.87 15.98
N LYS A 158 37.67 -25.33 15.16
CA LYS A 158 37.95 -26.17 13.98
C LYS A 158 38.42 -25.28 12.82
N LYS A 159 39.73 -25.32 12.55
CA LYS A 159 40.38 -24.71 11.37
C LYS A 159 39.66 -25.12 10.07
N LYS A 160 39.18 -24.15 9.30
CA LYS A 160 38.70 -24.37 7.93
C LYS A 160 39.91 -24.48 6.97
N PRO A 161 39.93 -25.45 6.05
CA PRO A 161 40.99 -25.59 5.06
C PRO A 161 40.93 -24.48 4.00
N ALA A 162 42.12 -24.07 3.56
CA ALA A 162 42.35 -22.99 2.60
C ALA A 162 41.73 -23.28 1.22
N TYR A 163 40.99 -22.29 0.71
CA TYR A 163 40.39 -22.29 -0.62
C TYR A 163 41.47 -22.08 -1.70
N LYS A 164 41.61 -23.04 -2.63
CA LYS A 164 42.45 -22.89 -3.85
C LYS A 164 41.60 -22.41 -5.03
N PRO A 165 41.93 -21.29 -5.68
CA PRO A 165 41.23 -20.84 -6.88
C PRO A 165 41.60 -21.71 -8.10
N LYS A 166 40.57 -22.17 -8.84
CA LYS A 166 40.74 -22.85 -10.14
C LYS A 166 41.08 -21.82 -11.23
N LYS A 167 42.24 -22.00 -11.86
CA LYS A 167 42.69 -21.27 -13.05
C LYS A 167 41.86 -21.74 -14.26
N LYS A 168 41.06 -20.84 -14.88
CA LYS A 168 40.44 -21.10 -16.18
C LYS A 168 41.52 -20.94 -17.27
N ARG A 169 41.68 -21.97 -18.10
CA ARG A 169 42.40 -21.91 -19.37
C ARG A 169 41.47 -21.36 -20.44
#